data_AF-A0A9D7LJL4-F1
#
_entry.id   AF-A0A9D7LJL4-F1
#
_cell.length_a   1.000
_cell.length_b   1.000
_cell.length_c   1.000
_cell.angle_alpha   90.00
_cell.angle_beta   90.00
_cell.angle_gamma   90.00
#
_symmetry.space_group_name_H-M   'P 1'
#
loop_
_entity.id
_entity.type
_entity.pdbx_description
1 polymer ?
#
loop_
_entity_poly.entity_id
_entity_poly.type
_entity_poly.pdbx_seq_one_letter_code
_entity_poly.pdbx_strand_id
1 'polypeptide(L)'
;MAERPARLARLDQPRDPRRRNLFADTVRAPVLSQERFGIWSERFARFMGTAKFLIGMSIFVVVWLAWNTLAPQQWQFDPRELNYTLLTLILSLQASYAAPLILLAQNRQADRDRIFLEQDRTRDERNLADTEFLTREVAALRIALRETATRDFIRSELRDLLEELDERGTSPRS
;
A
#
# COMPACT_ATOMS: atom_id res chain seq x y z
N MET A 1 -5.25 57.68 -16.54
CA MET A 1 -4.86 57.50 -15.13
C MET A 1 -5.89 56.55 -14.52
N ALA A 2 -5.46 55.36 -14.11
CA ALA A 2 -6.33 54.25 -13.75
C ALA A 2 -6.51 54.19 -12.23
N GLU A 3 -7.74 54.20 -11.74
CA GLU A 3 -8.05 53.76 -10.39
C GLU A 3 -9.20 52.74 -10.41
N ARG A 4 -8.88 51.56 -9.90
CA ARG A 4 -9.70 50.35 -9.83
C ARG A 4 -10.62 50.42 -8.59
N PRO A 5 -11.80 49.78 -8.63
CA PRO A 5 -12.76 49.79 -7.54
C PRO A 5 -12.27 49.00 -6.31
N ALA A 6 -12.70 49.47 -5.14
CA ALA A 6 -12.46 48.90 -3.83
C ALA A 6 -12.82 47.40 -3.79
N ARG A 7 -11.81 46.55 -3.65
CA ARG A 7 -11.98 45.13 -3.37
C ARG A 7 -12.37 44.97 -1.91
N LEU A 8 -13.55 44.42 -1.70
CA LEU A 8 -14.07 43.91 -0.44
C LEU A 8 -12.99 43.13 0.32
N ALA A 9 -12.65 43.62 1.51
CA ALA A 9 -11.84 42.90 2.48
C ALA A 9 -12.59 41.63 2.90
N ARG A 10 -12.18 40.51 2.31
CA ARG A 10 -12.66 39.16 2.62
C ARG A 10 -12.10 38.76 3.99
N LEU A 11 -12.75 39.23 5.05
CA LEU A 11 -12.53 38.80 6.43
C LEU A 11 -13.29 37.50 6.66
N ASP A 12 -12.73 36.40 6.19
CA ASP A 12 -13.08 35.07 6.69
C ASP A 12 -11.88 34.15 6.44
N GLN A 13 -10.94 34.20 7.37
CA GLN A 13 -9.95 33.14 7.54
C GLN A 13 -10.09 32.67 8.98
N PRO A 14 -10.72 31.51 9.24
CA PRO A 14 -10.70 30.95 10.56
C PRO A 14 -9.25 30.65 10.92
N ARG A 15 -8.73 31.39 11.91
CA ARG A 15 -7.48 31.07 12.57
C ARG A 15 -7.65 29.72 13.24
N ASP A 16 -7.05 28.71 12.63
CA ASP A 16 -6.90 27.40 13.23
C ASP A 16 -6.08 27.56 14.52
N PRO A 17 -6.67 27.37 15.72
CA PRO A 17 -5.92 27.45 16.95
C PRO A 17 -5.12 26.14 17.02
N ARG A 18 -3.95 26.14 16.39
CA ARG A 18 -2.85 25.24 16.77
C ARG A 18 -2.51 25.55 18.23
N ARG A 19 -3.30 24.98 19.14
CA ARG A 19 -2.95 24.80 20.54
C ARG A 19 -1.62 24.08 20.52
N ARG A 20 -0.56 24.87 20.73
CA ARG A 20 0.78 24.40 21.01
C ARG A 20 0.70 23.66 22.34
N ASN A 21 0.29 22.40 22.29
CA ASN A 21 0.36 21.49 23.42
C ASN A 21 1.85 21.25 23.66
N LEU A 22 2.45 22.09 24.51
CA LEU A 22 3.82 21.97 25.01
C LEU A 22 4.05 20.63 25.75
N PHE A 23 2.96 19.93 26.07
CA PHE A 23 2.94 18.60 26.68
C PHE A 23 2.81 17.44 25.68
N ALA A 24 2.67 17.70 24.38
CA ALA A 24 2.59 16.65 23.36
C ALA A 24 3.96 16.20 22.84
N ASP A 25 5.03 16.98 23.08
CA ASP A 25 6.39 16.63 22.64
C ASP A 25 7.10 15.63 23.59
N THR A 26 6.55 15.34 24.77
CA THR A 26 7.15 14.40 25.73
C THR A 26 6.83 12.93 25.45
N VAL A 27 5.94 12.64 24.49
CA VAL A 27 5.57 11.27 24.07
C VAL A 27 5.92 11.06 22.59
N ARG A 28 7.04 11.63 22.13
CA ARG A 28 7.71 11.14 20.92
C ARG A 28 8.57 9.95 21.32
N ALA A 29 8.00 8.75 21.17
CA ALA A 29 8.76 7.51 21.20
C ALA A 29 9.98 7.63 20.26
N PRO A 30 11.16 7.10 20.64
CA PRO A 30 12.41 7.37 19.94
C PRO A 30 12.38 6.78 18.53
N VAL A 31 12.37 7.65 17.51
CA VAL A 31 12.34 7.31 16.07
C VAL A 31 13.67 6.71 15.56
N LEU A 32 14.66 6.55 16.45
CA LEU A 32 16.05 6.20 16.09
C LEU A 32 16.32 4.69 15.91
N SER A 33 15.34 3.81 16.13
CA SER A 33 15.49 2.35 15.97
C SER A 33 14.77 1.75 14.76
N GLN A 34 13.94 2.51 14.05
CA GLN A 34 12.98 1.93 13.10
C GLN A 34 13.63 1.29 11.85
N GLU A 35 14.73 1.86 11.36
CA GLU A 35 15.37 1.45 10.10
C GLU A 35 16.23 0.17 10.25
N ARG A 36 17.06 0.12 11.31
CA ARG A 36 17.89 -1.06 11.60
C ARG A 36 17.03 -2.26 11.97
N PHE A 37 16.04 -2.07 12.85
CA PHE A 37 15.14 -3.15 13.26
C PHE A 37 14.27 -3.65 12.10
N GLY A 38 13.91 -2.78 11.14
CA GLY A 38 13.14 -3.18 9.95
C GLY A 38 13.82 -4.28 9.13
N ILE A 39 15.14 -4.15 8.91
CA ILE A 39 15.96 -5.13 8.16
C ILE A 39 16.09 -6.44 8.95
N TRP A 40 16.32 -6.36 10.26
CA TRP A 40 16.41 -7.54 11.13
C TRP A 40 15.09 -8.30 11.20
N SER A 41 13.96 -7.61 11.38
CA SER A 41 12.63 -8.23 11.43
C SER A 41 12.27 -8.93 10.11
N GLU A 42 12.64 -8.34 8.96
CA GLU A 42 12.37 -8.95 7.66
C GLU A 42 13.22 -10.20 7.39
N ARG A 43 14.48 -10.22 7.87
CA ARG A 43 15.31 -11.43 7.85
C ARG A 43 14.73 -12.49 8.80
N PHE A 44 14.32 -12.09 10.00
CA PHE A 44 13.78 -12.99 11.03
C PHE A 44 12.45 -13.62 10.61
N ALA A 45 11.56 -12.84 9.98
CA ALA A 45 10.29 -13.33 9.43
C ALA A 45 10.51 -14.37 8.32
N ARG A 46 11.44 -14.11 7.39
CA ARG A 46 11.81 -15.09 6.36
C ARG A 46 12.43 -16.35 6.94
N PHE A 47 13.21 -16.21 8.01
CA PHE A 47 13.84 -17.33 8.70
C PHE A 47 12.82 -18.22 9.43
N MET A 48 11.91 -17.63 10.22
CA MET A 48 10.84 -18.34 10.93
C MET A 48 9.80 -18.97 10.00
N GLY A 49 9.50 -18.37 8.85
CA GLY A 49 8.53 -18.89 7.89
C GLY A 49 9.03 -20.09 7.05
N THR A 50 10.30 -20.48 7.18
CA THR A 50 10.89 -21.56 6.38
C THR A 50 10.88 -22.88 7.16
N ALA A 51 10.45 -23.99 6.53
CA ALA A 51 10.44 -25.33 7.12
C ALA A 51 11.82 -25.78 7.67
N LYS A 52 12.91 -25.22 7.13
CA LYS A 52 14.29 -25.44 7.58
C LYS A 52 14.51 -25.04 9.05
N PHE A 53 13.85 -23.99 9.55
CA PHE A 53 13.98 -23.58 10.95
C PHE A 53 13.40 -24.63 11.90
N LEU A 54 12.20 -25.12 11.60
CA LEU A 54 11.55 -26.18 12.38
C LEU A 54 12.42 -27.43 12.42
N ILE A 55 12.94 -27.86 11.26
CA ILE A 55 13.84 -29.02 11.18
C ILE A 55 15.11 -28.81 12.02
N GLY A 56 15.74 -27.64 11.93
CA GLY A 56 16.94 -27.31 12.72
C GLY A 56 16.66 -27.32 14.23
N MET A 57 15.54 -26.74 14.66
CA MET A 57 15.12 -26.75 16.07
C MET A 57 14.81 -28.17 16.56
N SER A 58 14.15 -29.00 15.76
CA SER A 58 13.91 -30.40 16.10
C SER A 58 15.21 -31.19 16.24
N ILE A 59 16.16 -30.99 15.32
CA ILE A 59 17.48 -31.63 15.41
C ILE A 59 18.20 -31.18 16.69
N PHE A 60 18.18 -29.89 17.02
CA PHE A 60 18.79 -29.38 18.25
C PHE A 60 18.20 -30.06 19.50
N VAL A 61 16.87 -30.15 19.60
CA VAL A 61 16.20 -30.83 20.72
C VAL A 61 16.57 -32.31 20.79
N VAL A 62 16.57 -33.01 19.65
CA VAL A 62 16.94 -34.43 19.58
C VAL A 62 18.39 -34.66 20.00
N VAL A 63 19.32 -33.83 19.51
CA VAL A 63 20.74 -33.93 19.86
C VAL A 63 20.96 -33.63 21.35
N TRP A 64 20.27 -32.61 21.89
CA TRP A 64 20.33 -32.30 23.32
C TRP A 64 19.86 -33.46 24.19
N LEU A 65 18.72 -34.05 23.81
CA LEU A 65 18.14 -35.19 24.52
C LEU A 65 19.07 -36.41 24.41
N ALA A 66 19.58 -36.71 23.22
CA ALA A 66 20.50 -37.82 22.98
C ALA A 66 21.79 -37.67 23.79
N TRP A 67 22.38 -36.46 23.80
CA TRP A 67 23.58 -36.17 24.60
C TRP A 67 23.33 -36.39 26.09
N ASN A 68 22.28 -35.80 26.64
CA ASN A 68 21.98 -35.92 28.07
C ASN A 68 21.46 -37.31 28.49
N THR A 69 20.97 -38.12 27.54
CA THR A 69 20.54 -39.51 27.80
C THR A 69 21.70 -40.50 27.75
N LEU A 70 22.61 -40.33 26.76
CA LEU A 70 23.72 -41.26 26.50
C LEU A 70 24.98 -40.92 27.28
N ALA A 71 25.14 -39.67 27.75
CA ALA A 71 26.29 -39.27 28.53
C ALA A 71 26.29 -39.94 29.93
N PRO A 72 27.45 -40.39 30.44
CA PRO A 72 27.59 -40.81 31.83
C PRO A 72 27.17 -39.68 32.79
N GLN A 73 26.63 -40.04 33.94
CA GLN A 73 26.03 -39.12 34.93
C GLN A 73 26.95 -37.95 35.36
N GLN A 74 28.25 -38.15 35.23
CA GLN A 74 29.30 -37.17 35.54
C GLN A 74 29.38 -36.03 34.51
N TRP A 75 28.95 -36.27 33.27
CA TRP A 75 29.05 -35.35 32.12
C TRP A 75 27.66 -34.92 31.60
N GLN A 76 26.60 -35.31 32.29
CA GLN A 76 25.24 -34.86 31.98
C GLN A 76 25.10 -33.39 32.39
N PHE A 77 24.98 -32.51 31.41
CA PHE A 77 24.72 -31.08 31.65
C PHE A 77 23.30 -30.86 32.16
N ASP A 78 22.34 -31.64 31.67
CA ASP A 78 20.91 -31.58 32.01
C ASP A 78 20.44 -32.99 32.37
N PRO A 79 20.62 -33.42 33.63
CA PRO A 79 20.37 -34.79 34.04
C PRO A 79 18.92 -35.21 33.77
N ARG A 80 18.74 -36.43 33.25
CA ARG A 80 17.41 -37.01 33.01
C ARG A 80 16.56 -37.09 34.28
N GLU A 81 17.19 -37.20 35.45
CA GLU A 81 16.52 -37.27 36.76
C GLU A 81 15.81 -35.96 37.12
N LEU A 82 16.30 -34.82 36.61
CA LEU A 82 15.69 -33.50 36.74
C LEU A 82 14.74 -33.18 35.58
N ASN A 83 14.32 -34.19 34.80
CA ASN A 83 13.40 -34.05 33.67
C ASN A 83 13.81 -32.98 32.64
N TYR A 84 15.11 -32.81 32.38
CA TYR A 84 15.62 -31.81 31.43
C TYR A 84 15.20 -30.37 31.78
N THR A 85 15.43 -29.98 33.04
CA THR A 85 15.04 -28.67 33.57
C THR A 85 15.72 -27.53 32.77
N LEU A 86 16.97 -27.69 32.37
CA LEU A 86 17.68 -26.63 31.62
C LEU A 86 17.08 -26.44 30.23
N LEU A 87 16.77 -27.53 29.52
CA LEU A 87 16.09 -27.45 28.22
C LEU A 87 14.76 -26.70 28.35
N THR A 88 13.99 -27.01 29.39
CA THR A 88 12.68 -26.39 29.65
C THR A 88 12.83 -24.89 29.97
N LEU A 89 13.83 -24.53 30.79
CA LEU A 89 14.14 -23.13 31.11
C LEU A 89 14.54 -22.36 29.84
N ILE A 90 15.39 -22.93 28.99
CA ILE A 90 15.80 -22.30 27.72
C ILE A 90 14.59 -22.10 26.79
N LEU A 91 13.73 -23.12 26.63
CA LEU A 91 12.56 -23.04 25.76
C LEU A 91 11.52 -22.02 26.27
N SER A 92 11.28 -21.98 27.59
CA SER A 92 10.39 -20.97 28.18
C SER A 92 10.93 -19.54 28.04
N LEU A 93 12.24 -19.35 28.21
CA LEU A 93 12.90 -18.07 27.96
C LEU A 93 12.80 -17.67 26.47
N GLN A 94 13.01 -18.63 25.56
CA GLN A 94 12.87 -18.42 24.12
C GLN A 94 11.47 -17.89 23.78
N ALA A 95 10.42 -18.51 24.33
CA ALA A 95 9.04 -18.06 24.13
C ALA A 95 8.79 -16.66 24.71
N SER A 96 9.32 -16.39 25.90
CA SER A 96 9.17 -15.09 26.57
C SER A 96 9.82 -13.94 25.80
N TYR A 97 11.01 -14.15 25.24
CA TYR A 97 11.69 -13.12 24.44
C TYR A 97 11.13 -12.98 23.02
N ALA A 98 10.48 -14.02 22.49
CA ALA A 98 9.80 -13.94 21.19
C ALA A 98 8.60 -12.98 21.23
N ALA A 99 7.82 -12.95 22.31
CA ALA A 99 6.63 -12.11 22.43
C ALA A 99 6.87 -10.60 22.19
N PRO A 100 7.82 -9.92 22.85
CA PRO A 100 8.08 -8.49 22.61
C PRO A 100 8.64 -8.21 21.21
N LEU A 101 9.45 -9.11 20.67
CA LEU A 101 9.96 -8.99 19.30
C LEU A 101 8.84 -9.12 18.26
N ILE A 102 7.92 -10.06 18.47
CA ILE A 102 6.75 -10.25 17.62
C ILE A 102 5.85 -9.02 17.68
N LEU A 103 5.59 -8.46 18.87
CA LEU A 103 4.78 -7.24 19.03
C LEU A 103 5.38 -6.05 18.27
N LEU A 104 6.70 -5.87 18.33
CA LEU A 104 7.39 -4.83 17.57
C LEU A 104 7.31 -5.08 16.05
N ALA A 105 7.44 -6.33 15.62
CA ALA A 105 7.30 -6.69 14.20
C ALA A 105 5.87 -6.47 13.70
N GLN A 106 4.87 -6.79 14.52
CA GLN A 106 3.45 -6.60 14.24
C GLN A 106 3.07 -5.11 14.16
N ASN A 107 3.52 -4.27 15.10
CA ASN A 107 3.28 -2.82 15.05
C ASN A 107 3.79 -2.23 13.73
N ARG A 108 4.97 -2.65 13.28
CA ARG A 108 5.54 -2.19 11.99
C ARG A 108 4.79 -2.72 10.76
N GLN A 109 4.21 -3.91 10.84
CA GLN A 109 3.33 -4.41 9.77
C GLN A 109 2.07 -3.55 9.72
N ALA A 110 1.41 -3.32 10.86
CA ALA A 110 0.23 -2.47 10.95
C ALA A 110 0.46 -1.04 10.45
N ASP A 111 1.62 -0.43 10.75
CA ASP A 111 1.98 0.89 10.24
C ASP A 111 2.12 0.92 8.71
N ARG A 112 2.76 -0.10 8.12
CA ARG A 112 2.88 -0.23 6.66
C ARG A 112 1.52 -0.46 6.00
N ASP A 113 0.71 -1.35 6.58
CA ASP A 113 -0.62 -1.65 6.08
C ASP A 113 -1.51 -0.42 6.12
N ARG A 114 -1.40 0.41 7.16
CA ARG A 114 -2.09 1.70 7.26
C ARG A 114 -1.70 2.65 6.12
N ILE A 115 -0.40 2.82 5.86
CA ILE A 115 0.08 3.68 4.78
C ILE A 115 -0.44 3.18 3.42
N PHE A 116 -0.39 1.86 3.22
CA PHE A 116 -0.89 1.24 2.00
C PHE A 116 -2.39 1.51 1.80
N LEU A 117 -3.20 1.34 2.85
CA LEU A 117 -4.64 1.64 2.82
C LEU A 117 -4.96 3.12 2.56
N GLU A 118 -4.17 4.05 3.12
CA GLU A 118 -4.34 5.48 2.86
C GLU A 118 -4.01 5.84 1.40
N GLN A 119 -2.97 5.24 0.83
CA GLN A 119 -2.61 5.41 -0.58
C GLN A 119 -3.66 4.79 -1.51
N ASP A 120 -4.19 3.63 -1.15
CA ASP A 120 -5.23 2.93 -1.91
C ASP A 120 -6.49 3.76 -1.98
N ARG A 121 -6.98 4.29 -0.83
CA ARG A 121 -8.11 5.23 -0.80
C ARG A 121 -7.88 6.46 -1.68
N THR A 122 -6.69 7.06 -1.61
CA THR A 122 -6.36 8.24 -2.42
C THR A 122 -6.35 7.90 -3.91
N ARG A 123 -5.90 6.70 -4.29
CA ARG A 123 -5.95 6.23 -5.69
C ARG A 123 -7.39 5.98 -6.14
N ASP A 124 -8.21 5.36 -5.31
CA ASP A 124 -9.61 5.11 -5.62
C ASP A 124 -10.40 6.40 -5.81
N GLU A 125 -10.18 7.41 -4.97
CA GLU A 125 -10.79 8.74 -5.14
C GLU A 125 -10.40 9.37 -6.49
N ARG A 126 -9.13 9.25 -6.89
CA ARG A 126 -8.65 9.75 -8.20
C ARG A 126 -9.25 8.96 -9.35
N ASN A 127 -9.29 7.63 -9.26
CA ASN A 127 -9.88 6.76 -10.29
C ASN A 127 -11.36 7.08 -10.49
N LEU A 128 -12.08 7.34 -9.40
CA LEU A 128 -13.48 7.75 -9.45
C LEU A 128 -13.63 9.11 -10.14
N ALA A 129 -12.81 10.09 -9.77
CA ALA A 129 -12.80 11.42 -10.41
C ALA A 129 -12.45 11.35 -11.91
N ASP A 130 -11.47 10.55 -12.30
CA ASP A 130 -11.07 10.33 -13.69
C ASP A 130 -12.21 9.65 -14.47
N THR A 131 -12.88 8.67 -13.87
CA THR A 131 -14.04 8.00 -14.47
C THR A 131 -15.21 8.97 -14.68
N GLU A 132 -15.49 9.83 -13.70
CA GLU A 132 -16.50 10.88 -13.83
C GLU A 132 -16.14 11.87 -14.93
N PHE A 133 -14.87 12.30 -14.99
CA PHE A 133 -14.38 13.21 -16.02
C PHE A 133 -14.56 12.61 -17.41
N LEU A 134 -14.06 11.38 -17.62
CA LEU A 134 -14.21 10.67 -18.90
C LEU A 134 -15.69 10.48 -19.26
N THR A 135 -16.56 10.19 -18.30
CA THR A 135 -18.00 10.05 -18.55
C THR A 135 -18.63 11.36 -19.03
N ARG A 136 -18.25 12.50 -18.44
CA ARG A 136 -18.71 13.82 -18.86
C ARG A 136 -18.18 14.20 -20.25
N GLU A 137 -16.89 13.95 -20.50
CA GLU A 137 -16.28 14.17 -21.82
C GLU A 137 -16.95 13.32 -22.91
N VAL A 138 -17.20 12.03 -22.65
CA VAL A 138 -17.92 11.15 -23.59
C VAL A 138 -19.36 11.64 -23.83
N ALA A 139 -20.05 12.11 -22.79
CA ALA A 139 -21.39 12.69 -22.95
C ALA A 139 -21.36 13.96 -23.81
N ALA A 140 -20.38 14.85 -23.61
CA ALA A 140 -20.20 16.06 -24.40
C ALA A 140 -19.86 15.73 -25.87
N LEU A 141 -18.90 14.81 -26.10
CA LEU A 141 -18.54 14.31 -27.42
C LEU A 141 -19.74 13.70 -28.16
N ARG A 142 -20.58 12.93 -27.46
CA ARG A 142 -21.80 12.35 -28.04
C ARG A 142 -22.79 13.42 -28.49
N ILE A 143 -22.96 14.49 -27.73
CA ILE A 143 -23.85 15.61 -28.09
C ILE A 143 -23.29 16.33 -29.31
N ALA A 144 -22.00 16.70 -29.30
CA ALA A 144 -21.34 17.35 -30.42
C ALA A 144 -21.42 16.52 -31.71
N LEU A 145 -21.17 15.21 -31.64
CA LEU A 145 -21.32 14.31 -32.80
C LEU A 145 -22.76 14.22 -33.30
N ARG A 146 -23.76 14.28 -32.41
CA ARG A 146 -25.17 14.26 -32.82
C ARG A 146 -25.56 15.51 -33.60
N GLU A 147 -24.98 16.66 -33.28
CA GLU A 147 -25.21 17.92 -33.99
C GLU A 147 -24.50 17.90 -35.36
N THR A 148 -23.22 17.51 -35.42
CA THR A 148 -22.42 17.54 -36.67
C THR A 148 -22.71 16.37 -37.63
N ALA A 149 -23.14 15.22 -37.10
CA ALA A 149 -23.47 14.03 -37.89
C ALA A 149 -24.97 13.74 -37.86
N THR A 150 -25.81 14.75 -38.11
CA THR A 150 -27.22 14.46 -38.37
C THR A 150 -27.27 13.64 -39.65
N ARG A 151 -27.87 12.44 -39.59
CA ARG A 151 -27.98 11.49 -40.72
C ARG A 151 -28.39 12.18 -42.02
N ASP A 152 -29.22 13.21 -41.92
CA ASP A 152 -29.74 13.96 -43.05
C ASP A 152 -28.70 14.92 -43.66
N PHE A 153 -27.76 15.48 -42.88
CA PHE A 153 -26.63 16.27 -43.37
C PHE A 153 -25.60 15.39 -44.10
N ILE A 154 -25.23 14.24 -43.52
CA ILE A 154 -24.33 13.28 -44.20
C ILE A 154 -24.99 12.75 -45.47
N ARG A 155 -26.32 12.55 -45.46
CA ARG A 155 -27.08 12.12 -46.63
C ARG A 155 -27.18 13.21 -47.70
N SER A 156 -27.32 14.48 -47.34
CA SER A 156 -27.35 15.58 -48.31
C SER A 156 -25.97 15.77 -48.95
N GLU A 157 -24.89 15.76 -48.17
CA GLU A 157 -23.53 15.90 -48.71
C GLU A 157 -23.14 14.71 -49.61
N LEU A 158 -23.52 13.48 -49.23
CA LEU A 158 -23.32 12.32 -50.12
C LEU A 158 -24.12 12.42 -51.42
N ARG A 159 -25.30 13.05 -51.39
CA ARG A 159 -26.12 13.29 -52.60
C ARG A 159 -25.49 14.37 -53.46
N ASP A 160 -25.12 15.49 -52.89
CA ASP A 160 -24.50 16.61 -53.60
C ASP A 160 -23.17 16.15 -54.25
N LEU A 161 -22.34 15.38 -53.54
CA LEU A 161 -21.11 14.81 -54.11
C LEU A 161 -21.38 13.76 -55.20
N LEU A 162 -22.45 12.96 -55.08
CA LEU A 162 -22.86 12.01 -56.14
C LEU A 162 -23.36 12.75 -57.39
N GLU A 163 -24.13 13.81 -57.21
CA GLU A 163 -24.67 14.63 -58.29
C GLU A 163 -23.55 15.39 -59.02
N GLU A 164 -22.57 15.94 -58.29
CA GLU A 164 -21.38 16.56 -58.88
C GLU A 164 -20.53 15.57 -59.68
N LEU A 165 -20.40 14.31 -59.23
CA LEU A 165 -19.68 13.27 -59.97
C LEU A 165 -20.45 12.80 -61.22
N ASP A 166 -21.78 12.77 -61.17
CA ASP A 166 -22.64 12.43 -62.32
C ASP A 166 -22.59 13.52 -63.40
N GLU A 167 -22.62 14.81 -62.99
CA GLU A 167 -22.43 15.96 -63.89
C GLU A 167 -21.04 15.98 -64.55
N ARG A 168 -19.99 15.58 -63.82
CA ARG A 168 -18.63 15.44 -64.37
C ARG A 168 -18.50 14.23 -65.29
N GLY A 169 -19.24 13.15 -65.02
CA GLY A 169 -19.29 11.96 -65.88
C GLY A 169 -20.07 12.17 -67.19
N THR A 170 -21.01 13.12 -67.19
CA THR A 170 -21.86 13.45 -68.35
C THR A 170 -21.31 14.56 -69.24
N SER A 171 -20.24 15.26 -68.85
CA SER A 171 -19.50 16.16 -69.75
C SER A 171 -18.65 15.34 -70.74
N PRO A 172 -19.02 15.23 -72.03
CA PRO A 172 -18.21 14.54 -73.02
C PRO A 172 -16.96 15.38 -73.25
N ARG A 173 -15.78 14.75 -73.18
CA ARG A 173 -14.54 15.29 -73.72
C ARG A 173 -14.77 15.69 -75.17
N SER A 174 -14.83 16.99 -75.44
CA SER A 174 -14.65 17.59 -76.77
C SER A 174 -13.29 18.26 -76.83
#